data_AF-A0A6P8N2C0-F1
#
_entry.id   AF-A0A6P8N2C0-F1
#
_cell.length_a   1.000
_cell.length_b   1.000
_cell.length_c   1.000
_cell.angle_alpha   90.00
_cell.angle_beta   90.00
_cell.angle_gamma   90.00
#
_symmetry.space_group_name_H-M   'P 1'
#
loop_
_entity.id
_entity.type
_entity.pdbx_description
1 polymer ?
#
loop_
_entity_poly.entity_id
_entity_poly.type
_entity_poly.pdbx_seq_one_letter_code
_entity_poly.pdbx_strand_id
1 'polypeptide(L)'
;MMTSSEIEVENLSEKNVEDSAILEVSTMAVGGVIKQESRDVDFLSNCSTSVEGSVIASPSIDSFSTLPEQEISDFQTDSRDLQVKVDNPQKHLETLETYITFRITTKSMRPEFEEGEYIVRRRYNDFIWLRQKLVDLYPTHIIPPMPGKHTLLAQLDRYSKEFIIARMKLLHVFLNRVVNHPILSCDKNLYIFLTTKPAEFLIHRKNRGNVLVKMTDSLQNIASTYTMKQRHFEFEQIRDYCTALSEKLATVDKINHRIHKERQDYLLELHQLHPIFTLWATSEPELASFLLAIAKAIECNAVAHQKLLENVTNEEREYISYVDAVRNALSRRDSMQIEYEMTVEELAKKRLEKDQLMGLTSGNSSTQNWGGSLWKAESRDEKLERLGQTIPRLAKQTELLQDRVECANENLRSDLQRWNVEKQMDLKNMLISMADRQIRHYQQCMSAWEEILTGLKLDGIGSEVSVGPPIKIPV
;
A
#
# COMPACT_ATOMS: atom_id res chain seq x y z
N MET A 1 56.27 -8.42 26.27
CA MET A 1 56.57 -9.39 25.20
C MET A 1 55.79 -10.66 25.48
N MET A 2 54.65 -10.85 24.83
CA MET A 2 54.10 -12.16 24.50
C MET A 2 53.29 -11.98 23.22
N THR A 3 53.53 -12.90 22.29
CA THR A 3 53.27 -12.83 20.87
C THR A 3 51.89 -13.38 20.51
N SER A 4 51.41 -12.90 19.36
CA SER A 4 50.19 -13.26 18.65
C SER A 4 49.99 -14.77 18.47
N SER A 5 48.74 -15.22 18.61
CA SER A 5 48.25 -16.51 18.10
C SER A 5 47.07 -16.26 17.18
N GLU A 6 47.12 -16.94 16.04
CA GLU A 6 46.36 -16.75 14.82
C GLU A 6 44.87 -17.08 14.95
N ILE A 7 44.06 -16.34 14.19
CA ILE A 7 42.65 -16.66 13.92
C ILE A 7 42.65 -17.50 12.65
N GLU A 8 42.28 -18.77 12.78
CA GLU A 8 42.02 -19.67 11.65
C GLU A 8 40.77 -19.19 10.90
N VAL A 9 40.96 -18.91 9.61
CA VAL A 9 39.89 -18.64 8.64
C VAL A 9 39.56 -19.99 7.97
N GLU A 10 38.46 -20.62 8.37
CA GLU A 10 37.95 -21.79 7.66
C GLU A 10 37.27 -21.37 6.35
N ASN A 11 37.87 -21.82 5.25
CA ASN A 11 37.31 -21.84 3.91
C ASN A 11 36.10 -22.78 3.85
N LEU A 12 34.90 -22.22 3.69
CA LEU A 12 33.70 -22.96 3.26
C LEU A 12 33.43 -22.65 1.78
N SER A 13 34.26 -23.24 0.91
CA SER A 13 33.95 -23.43 -0.50
C SER A 13 33.74 -24.93 -0.74
N GLU A 14 32.65 -25.26 -1.45
CA GLU A 14 32.26 -26.60 -1.91
C GLU A 14 31.51 -27.50 -0.90
N LYS A 15 30.18 -27.41 -0.91
CA LYS A 15 29.25 -28.52 -1.26
C LYS A 15 27.84 -28.18 -0.80
N ASN A 16 26.93 -28.07 -1.78
CA ASN A 16 25.50 -28.42 -1.75
C ASN A 16 24.79 -27.61 -2.84
N VAL A 17 25.01 -28.01 -4.09
CA VAL A 17 24.13 -27.67 -5.21
C VAL A 17 23.44 -28.97 -5.58
N GLU A 18 22.20 -29.14 -5.14
CA GLU A 18 21.20 -30.00 -5.77
C GLU A 18 19.82 -29.58 -5.24
N ASP A 19 18.85 -29.56 -6.16
CA ASP A 19 17.42 -29.24 -6.02
C ASP A 19 16.99 -27.77 -5.90
N SER A 20 17.19 -27.04 -7.00
CA SER A 20 16.23 -26.02 -7.43
C SER A 20 15.72 -26.39 -8.83
N ALA A 21 14.50 -26.94 -8.89
CA ALA A 21 13.80 -27.20 -10.14
C ALA A 21 13.52 -25.88 -10.87
N ILE A 22 14.36 -25.54 -11.84
CA ILE A 22 14.13 -24.49 -12.82
C ILE A 22 13.26 -25.08 -13.92
N LEU A 23 12.02 -24.62 -14.02
CA LEU A 23 11.15 -24.87 -15.17
C LEU A 23 11.64 -24.01 -16.35
N GLU A 24 12.50 -24.59 -17.19
CA GLU A 24 12.78 -24.06 -18.53
C GLU A 24 11.56 -24.29 -19.43
N VAL A 25 10.92 -23.19 -19.86
CA VAL A 25 9.94 -23.23 -20.96
C VAL A 25 10.68 -22.91 -22.25
N SER A 26 10.95 -23.95 -23.04
CA SER A 26 11.53 -23.87 -24.38
C SER A 26 10.71 -22.98 -25.31
N THR A 27 11.37 -21.99 -25.90
CA THR A 27 10.93 -21.24 -27.08
C THR A 27 11.20 -22.07 -28.34
N MET A 28 10.15 -22.64 -28.95
CA MET A 28 10.14 -23.01 -30.36
C MET A 28 8.74 -22.88 -30.96
N ALA A 29 8.55 -21.89 -31.85
CA ALA A 29 8.11 -22.13 -33.23
C ALA A 29 7.92 -20.81 -34.01
N VAL A 30 8.54 -20.81 -35.18
CA VAL A 30 8.69 -19.79 -36.20
C VAL A 30 7.38 -19.46 -36.93
N GLY A 31 7.15 -18.16 -37.18
CA GLY A 31 6.87 -17.61 -38.51
C GLY A 31 5.51 -17.86 -39.17
N GLY A 32 4.73 -16.77 -39.28
CA GLY A 32 3.62 -16.65 -40.21
C GLY A 32 3.20 -15.19 -40.36
N VAL A 33 3.80 -14.50 -41.34
CA VAL A 33 3.37 -13.15 -41.76
C VAL A 33 2.07 -13.29 -42.55
N ILE A 34 0.96 -12.80 -42.01
CA ILE A 34 -0.26 -12.55 -42.78
C ILE A 34 -0.63 -11.08 -42.60
N LYS A 35 -0.50 -10.33 -43.70
CA LYS A 35 -1.12 -9.01 -43.86
C LYS A 35 -2.63 -9.21 -43.83
N GLN A 36 -3.32 -8.50 -42.93
CA GLN A 36 -4.76 -8.32 -43.07
C GLN A 36 -5.09 -6.85 -42.87
N GLU A 37 -5.71 -6.29 -43.90
CA GLU A 37 -6.04 -4.89 -44.07
C GLU A 37 -7.03 -4.42 -42.99
N SER A 38 -6.73 -3.25 -42.43
CA SER A 38 -7.63 -2.48 -41.59
C SER A 38 -8.88 -2.07 -42.37
N ARG A 39 -10.03 -2.60 -41.97
CA ARG A 39 -11.32 -1.94 -42.14
C ARG A 39 -11.92 -1.78 -40.75
N ASP A 40 -11.75 -0.59 -40.19
CA ASP A 40 -12.55 -0.09 -39.08
C ASP A 40 -14.01 -0.06 -39.56
N VAL A 41 -14.84 -0.89 -38.96
CA VAL A 41 -16.29 -0.81 -39.10
C VAL A 41 -16.82 -0.56 -37.70
N ASP A 42 -17.10 0.71 -37.43
CA ASP A 42 -17.74 1.20 -36.21
C ASP A 42 -19.09 0.50 -36.01
N PHE A 43 -19.10 -0.54 -35.18
CA PHE A 43 -20.32 -1.27 -34.79
C PHE A 43 -20.70 -0.97 -33.33
N LEU A 44 -20.74 0.32 -33.00
CA LEU A 44 -21.42 0.85 -31.79
C LEU A 44 -22.40 1.94 -32.20
N SER A 45 -23.40 1.57 -32.99
CA SER A 45 -24.61 2.37 -33.18
C SER A 45 -25.81 1.44 -33.11
N ASN A 46 -26.35 1.30 -31.90
CA ASN A 46 -27.78 1.12 -31.60
C ASN A 46 -27.96 0.73 -30.12
N CYS A 47 -27.91 1.72 -29.23
CA CYS A 47 -28.79 1.76 -28.07
C CYS A 47 -29.29 3.19 -27.95
N SER A 48 -30.53 3.36 -28.41
CA SER A 48 -31.26 4.61 -28.50
C SER A 48 -31.45 5.25 -27.12
N THR A 49 -30.93 6.47 -26.95
CA THR A 49 -31.30 7.35 -25.84
C THR A 49 -32.59 8.06 -26.21
N SER A 50 -33.73 7.58 -25.69
CA SER A 50 -34.93 8.42 -25.60
C SER A 50 -34.74 9.41 -24.45
N VAL A 51 -34.66 10.68 -24.83
CA VAL A 51 -34.55 11.84 -23.95
C VAL A 51 -35.92 12.10 -23.35
N GLU A 52 -36.09 11.86 -22.05
CA GLU A 52 -37.01 12.62 -21.21
C GLU A 52 -36.62 12.49 -19.72
N GLY A 53 -36.08 13.58 -19.16
CA GLY A 53 -36.20 13.92 -17.74
C GLY A 53 -35.65 12.96 -16.68
N SER A 54 -34.37 12.54 -16.74
CA SER A 54 -33.73 11.90 -15.58
C SER A 54 -33.10 12.95 -14.66
N VAL A 55 -33.87 13.37 -13.64
CA VAL A 55 -33.30 13.99 -12.45
C VAL A 55 -32.35 12.99 -11.81
N ILE A 56 -31.08 13.37 -11.66
CA ILE A 56 -30.08 12.60 -10.91
C ILE A 56 -30.63 12.42 -9.50
N ALA A 57 -31.23 11.25 -9.23
CA ALA A 57 -31.68 10.90 -7.91
C ALA A 57 -30.44 10.85 -7.01
N SER A 58 -30.29 11.87 -6.17
CA SER A 58 -29.33 11.81 -5.07
C SER A 58 -29.70 10.60 -4.22
N PRO A 59 -28.77 9.65 -3.97
CA PRO A 59 -29.07 8.53 -3.10
C PRO A 59 -29.49 9.10 -1.74
N SER A 60 -30.70 8.71 -1.31
CA SER A 60 -31.40 9.22 -0.13
C SER A 60 -30.60 8.99 1.15
N ILE A 61 -30.95 9.75 2.19
CA ILE A 61 -30.28 9.75 3.50
C ILE A 61 -30.35 8.40 4.23
N ASP A 62 -31.23 7.50 3.79
CA ASP A 62 -31.55 6.23 4.43
C ASP A 62 -30.67 5.04 4.00
N SER A 63 -29.74 5.22 3.05
CA SER A 63 -29.10 4.09 2.34
C SER A 63 -27.83 3.47 2.97
N PHE A 64 -27.42 3.86 4.18
CA PHE A 64 -26.20 3.29 4.82
C PHE A 64 -26.46 2.55 6.14
N SER A 65 -27.63 2.73 6.75
CA SER A 65 -28.02 2.02 7.98
C SER A 65 -28.37 0.54 7.73
N THR A 66 -28.56 0.14 6.47
CA THR A 66 -28.96 -1.21 6.03
C THR A 66 -27.82 -1.98 5.34
N LEU A 67 -26.58 -1.50 5.46
CA LEU A 67 -25.45 -2.36 5.12
C LEU A 67 -25.54 -3.61 6.01
N PRO A 68 -25.54 -4.84 5.45
CA PRO A 68 -25.41 -6.01 6.28
C PRO A 68 -24.19 -5.78 7.17
N GLU A 69 -24.30 -6.09 8.46
CA GLU A 69 -23.14 -6.29 9.33
C GLU A 69 -22.34 -7.43 8.70
N GLN A 70 -21.55 -7.09 7.67
CA GLN A 70 -20.58 -7.99 7.13
C GLN A 70 -19.54 -8.03 8.23
N GLU A 71 -19.60 -9.10 9.02
CA GLU A 71 -18.75 -9.39 10.17
C GLU A 71 -17.29 -9.20 9.76
N ILE A 72 -16.79 -7.96 9.88
CA ILE A 72 -15.37 -7.71 10.06
C ILE A 72 -15.12 -8.37 11.40
N SER A 73 -14.54 -9.58 11.33
CA SER A 73 -14.42 -10.57 12.39
C SER A 73 -14.64 -9.96 13.76
N ASP A 74 -15.67 -10.43 14.47
CA ASP A 74 -15.79 -10.25 15.91
C ASP A 74 -14.41 -10.38 16.51
N PHE A 75 -14.00 -9.37 17.29
CA PHE A 75 -12.70 -9.27 17.93
C PHE A 75 -12.23 -10.68 18.28
N GLN A 76 -11.37 -11.26 17.43
CA GLN A 76 -10.72 -12.51 17.77
C GLN A 76 -10.06 -12.25 19.12
N THR A 77 -10.02 -13.27 19.98
CA THR A 77 -9.44 -13.22 21.32
C THR A 77 -7.93 -12.93 21.26
N ASP A 78 -7.59 -11.77 20.72
CA ASP A 78 -6.28 -11.19 20.58
C ASP A 78 -6.05 -10.57 21.95
N SER A 79 -5.08 -11.11 22.68
CA SER A 79 -4.58 -10.58 23.95
C SER A 79 -3.86 -9.23 23.79
N ARG A 80 -4.34 -8.38 22.88
CA ARG A 80 -3.82 -7.05 22.59
C ARG A 80 -4.45 -6.04 23.53
N ASP A 81 -3.62 -5.15 24.03
CA ASP A 81 -3.95 -4.12 25.01
C ASP A 81 -4.68 -2.90 24.41
N LEU A 82 -4.62 -2.72 23.09
CA LEU A 82 -5.32 -1.67 22.34
C LEU A 82 -5.89 -2.25 21.03
N GLN A 83 -7.22 -2.16 20.87
CA GLN A 83 -7.94 -2.68 19.73
C GLN A 83 -8.85 -1.60 19.12
N VAL A 84 -8.95 -1.56 17.80
CA VAL A 84 -9.75 -0.57 17.07
C VAL A 84 -10.59 -1.18 15.96
N LYS A 85 -11.85 -0.75 15.86
CA LYS A 85 -12.76 -1.09 14.76
C LYS A 85 -13.20 0.18 14.04
N VAL A 86 -13.13 0.17 12.71
CA VAL A 86 -13.58 1.28 11.86
C VAL A 86 -14.75 0.77 11.04
N ASP A 87 -15.94 1.28 11.31
CA ASP A 87 -17.18 0.78 10.71
C ASP A 87 -18.25 1.89 10.56
N ASN A 88 -19.48 1.49 10.25
CA ASN A 88 -20.67 2.34 10.23
C ASN A 88 -20.47 3.71 9.54
N PRO A 89 -20.28 3.72 8.21
CA PRO A 89 -20.12 4.95 7.46
C PRO A 89 -21.43 5.76 7.50
N GLN A 90 -21.33 7.06 7.79
CA GLN A 90 -22.47 7.97 7.78
C GLN A 90 -22.19 9.18 6.91
N LYS A 91 -23.16 9.51 6.06
CA LYS A 91 -23.15 10.70 5.21
C LYS A 91 -23.76 11.87 5.98
N HIS A 92 -23.03 12.97 6.03
CA HIS A 92 -23.43 14.22 6.67
C HIS A 92 -23.69 15.27 5.58
N LEU A 93 -24.79 16.00 5.71
CA LEU A 93 -25.15 17.14 4.86
C LEU A 93 -25.14 18.40 5.73
N GLU A 94 -24.10 19.22 5.57
CA GLU A 94 -24.04 20.58 6.12
C GLU A 94 -24.37 21.59 5.02
N THR A 95 -24.68 22.83 5.40
CA THR A 95 -25.18 23.89 4.51
C THR A 95 -24.33 24.16 3.27
N LEU A 96 -23.03 23.81 3.29
CA LEU A 96 -22.09 24.01 2.19
C LEU A 96 -21.17 22.80 1.89
N GLU A 97 -21.23 21.73 2.69
CA GLU A 97 -20.37 20.55 2.51
C GLU A 97 -21.15 19.25 2.73
N THR A 98 -20.91 18.27 1.86
CA THR A 98 -21.28 16.87 2.11
C THR A 98 -20.02 16.07 2.36
N TYR A 99 -19.99 15.32 3.47
CA TYR A 99 -18.86 14.48 3.85
C TYR A 99 -19.30 13.17 4.51
N ILE A 100 -18.40 12.21 4.54
CA ILE A 100 -18.62 10.91 5.17
C ILE A 100 -17.74 10.81 6.41
N THR A 101 -18.32 10.32 7.50
CA THR A 101 -17.60 9.94 8.72
C THR A 101 -17.69 8.45 8.95
N PHE A 102 -16.71 7.89 9.63
CA PHE A 102 -16.67 6.51 10.06
C PHE A 102 -16.70 6.48 11.58
N ARG A 103 -17.38 5.49 12.16
CA ARG A 103 -17.31 5.20 13.59
C ARG A 103 -15.98 4.51 13.87
N ILE A 104 -15.30 4.95 14.91
CA ILE A 104 -14.10 4.31 15.44
C ILE A 104 -14.44 3.88 16.86
N THR A 105 -14.49 2.56 17.06
CA THR A 105 -14.63 1.95 18.38
C THR A 105 -13.24 1.54 18.84
N THR A 106 -12.78 2.09 19.95
CA THR A 106 -11.48 1.81 20.56
C THR A 106 -11.72 1.11 21.88
N LYS A 107 -11.12 -0.07 22.07
CA LYS A 107 -11.11 -0.80 23.34
C LYS A 107 -9.68 -0.89 23.83
N SER A 108 -9.43 -0.53 25.08
CA SER A 108 -8.08 -0.59 25.64
C SER A 108 -8.07 -1.03 27.10
N MET A 109 -7.02 -1.76 27.46
CA MET A 109 -6.67 -2.11 28.83
C MET A 109 -5.47 -1.30 29.35
N ARG A 110 -4.99 -0.33 28.56
CA ARG A 110 -3.83 0.50 28.90
C ARG A 110 -4.21 1.60 29.91
N PRO A 111 -3.35 1.92 30.88
CA PRO A 111 -3.66 2.90 31.93
C PRO A 111 -3.80 4.34 31.42
N GLU A 112 -3.26 4.67 30.24
CA GLU A 112 -3.41 5.98 29.63
C GLU A 112 -4.84 6.24 29.11
N PHE A 113 -5.66 5.19 28.98
CA PHE A 113 -7.06 5.25 28.57
C PHE A 113 -7.93 5.21 29.83
N GLU A 114 -8.58 6.35 30.14
CA GLU A 114 -9.43 6.49 31.33
C GLU A 114 -10.70 5.63 31.25
N GLU A 115 -11.24 5.48 30.05
CA GLU A 115 -12.41 4.65 29.75
C GLU A 115 -11.96 3.34 29.07
N GLY A 116 -12.61 2.22 29.40
CA GLY A 116 -12.31 0.93 28.76
C GLY A 116 -12.73 0.87 27.29
N GLU A 117 -13.64 1.74 26.86
CA GLU A 117 -14.14 1.83 25.49
C GLU A 117 -14.44 3.27 25.09
N TYR A 118 -13.92 3.71 23.94
CA TYR A 118 -14.21 5.00 23.33
C TYR A 118 -14.90 4.83 21.99
N ILE A 119 -15.93 5.64 21.72
CA ILE A 119 -16.61 5.67 20.43
C ILE A 119 -16.56 7.09 19.86
N VAL A 120 -15.80 7.28 18.80
CA VAL A 120 -15.66 8.57 18.12
C VAL A 120 -16.00 8.48 16.65
N ARG A 121 -16.32 9.62 16.02
CA ARG A 121 -16.51 9.71 14.57
C ARG A 121 -15.42 10.56 13.95
N ARG A 122 -14.87 10.09 12.82
CA ARG A 122 -13.80 10.78 12.06
C ARG A 122 -14.09 10.75 10.57
N ARG A 123 -13.80 11.84 9.86
CA ARG A 123 -13.83 11.88 8.38
C ARG A 123 -12.47 11.53 7.81
N TYR A 124 -12.42 11.16 6.53
CA TYR A 124 -11.17 10.81 5.83
C TYR A 124 -10.03 11.84 6.03
N ASN A 125 -10.36 13.14 6.01
CA ASN A 125 -9.36 14.20 6.22
C ASN A 125 -8.75 14.21 7.63
N ASP A 126 -9.45 13.67 8.64
CA ASP A 126 -8.91 13.57 9.99
C ASP A 126 -7.86 12.45 10.07
N PHE A 127 -8.05 11.35 9.33
CA PHE A 127 -7.02 10.31 9.18
C PHE A 127 -5.79 10.83 8.43
N ILE A 128 -5.99 11.67 7.39
CA ILE A 128 -4.88 12.33 6.70
C ILE A 128 -4.08 13.22 7.66
N TRP A 129 -4.76 13.95 8.54
CA TRP A 129 -4.11 14.74 9.58
C TRP A 129 -3.27 13.85 10.52
N LEU A 130 -3.85 12.74 11.01
CA LEU A 130 -3.14 11.81 11.89
C LEU A 130 -1.88 11.26 11.18
N ARG A 131 -2.02 10.77 9.96
CA ARG A 131 -0.88 10.26 9.19
C ARG A 131 0.21 11.31 9.01
N GLN A 132 -0.16 12.56 8.69
CA GLN A 132 0.83 13.62 8.53
C GLN A 132 1.59 13.86 9.85
N LYS A 133 0.89 13.90 10.99
CA LYS A 133 1.53 14.04 12.30
C LYS A 133 2.50 12.91 12.61
N LEU A 134 2.12 11.68 12.29
CA LEU A 134 3.01 10.52 12.47
C LEU A 134 4.24 10.60 11.55
N VAL A 135 4.08 11.03 10.29
CA VAL A 135 5.21 11.23 9.37
C VAL A 135 6.15 12.32 9.86
N ASP A 136 5.63 13.43 10.38
CA ASP A 136 6.43 14.56 10.87
C ASP A 136 7.21 14.20 12.15
N LEU A 137 6.60 13.43 13.07
CA LEU A 137 7.21 13.05 14.34
C LEU A 137 8.14 11.85 14.24
N TYR A 138 7.84 10.91 13.34
CA TYR A 138 8.53 9.64 13.19
C TYR A 138 9.01 9.45 11.73
N PRO A 139 9.92 10.29 11.22
CA PRO A 139 10.28 10.33 9.81
C PRO A 139 10.86 9.00 9.29
N THR A 140 11.54 8.24 10.14
CA THR A 140 12.22 6.98 9.79
C THR A 140 11.38 5.73 10.05
N HIS A 141 10.15 5.89 10.56
CA HIS A 141 9.24 4.78 10.77
C HIS A 141 8.37 4.53 9.53
N ILE A 142 7.98 3.28 9.34
CA ILE A 142 7.15 2.86 8.21
C ILE A 142 5.69 3.19 8.53
N ILE A 143 5.26 4.39 8.12
CA ILE A 143 3.88 4.83 8.33
C ILE A 143 2.97 4.24 7.23
N PRO A 144 1.92 3.46 7.58
CA PRO A 144 1.04 2.82 6.59
C PRO A 144 0.46 3.83 5.57
N PRO A 145 0.22 3.40 4.32
CA PRO A 145 -0.36 4.26 3.30
C PRO A 145 -1.81 4.57 3.63
N MET A 146 -2.27 5.72 3.15
CA MET A 146 -3.69 6.07 3.19
C MET A 146 -4.36 5.66 1.89
N PRO A 147 -5.66 5.31 1.91
CA PRO A 147 -6.42 5.14 0.68
C PRO A 147 -6.22 6.37 -0.22
N GLY A 148 -5.81 6.14 -1.47
CA GLY A 148 -5.41 7.19 -2.40
C GLY A 148 -6.48 8.29 -2.57
N LYS A 149 -6.03 9.51 -2.88
CA LYS A 149 -6.92 10.59 -3.33
C LYS A 149 -7.35 10.28 -4.77
N HIS A 150 -8.66 10.33 -5.03
CA HIS A 150 -9.29 9.95 -6.29
C HIS A 150 -8.62 10.51 -7.53
N THR A 151 -8.38 9.64 -8.51
CA THR A 151 -8.35 10.01 -9.94
C THR A 151 -9.65 10.75 -10.30
N LEU A 152 -9.63 11.62 -11.32
CA LEU A 152 -10.81 12.41 -11.73
C LEU A 152 -12.08 11.56 -11.94
N LEU A 153 -11.93 10.31 -12.39
CA LEU A 153 -13.03 9.34 -12.52
C LEU A 153 -13.65 8.91 -11.18
N ALA A 154 -12.87 8.81 -10.11
CA ALA A 154 -13.37 8.47 -8.78
C ALA A 154 -13.97 9.69 -8.03
N GLN A 155 -13.89 10.91 -8.60
CA GLN A 155 -14.64 12.06 -8.07
C GLN A 155 -16.12 11.99 -8.42
N LEU A 156 -16.47 11.41 -9.59
CA LEU A 156 -17.85 11.15 -9.99
C LEU A 156 -18.53 10.11 -9.07
N ASP A 157 -17.72 9.19 -8.51
CA ASP A 157 -18.21 8.04 -7.73
C ASP A 157 -17.90 8.12 -6.22
N ARG A 158 -17.49 9.29 -5.71
CA ARG A 158 -16.98 9.46 -4.32
C ARG A 158 -17.99 9.12 -3.20
N TYR A 159 -19.25 8.89 -3.55
CA TYR A 159 -20.34 8.55 -2.64
C TYR A 159 -21.01 7.21 -2.96
N SER A 160 -20.50 6.43 -3.91
CA SER A 160 -21.01 5.07 -4.12
C SER A 160 -20.74 4.20 -2.90
N LYS A 161 -21.60 3.21 -2.72
CA LYS A 161 -21.54 2.30 -1.59
C LYS A 161 -20.25 1.49 -1.62
N GLU A 162 -19.87 1.00 -2.80
CA GLU A 162 -18.68 0.21 -3.09
C GLU A 162 -17.42 1.00 -2.71
N PHE A 163 -17.38 2.26 -3.13
CA PHE A 163 -16.27 3.16 -2.86
C PHE A 163 -16.12 3.47 -1.36
N ILE A 164 -17.23 3.72 -0.66
CA ILE A 164 -17.24 4.00 0.78
C ILE A 164 -16.78 2.77 1.58
N ILE A 165 -17.25 1.58 1.21
CA ILE A 165 -16.87 0.32 1.85
C ILE A 165 -15.37 0.03 1.63
N ALA A 166 -14.87 0.17 0.40
CA ALA A 166 -13.46 -0.01 0.09
C ALA A 166 -12.57 0.95 0.91
N ARG A 167 -12.95 2.23 0.97
CA ARG A 167 -12.26 3.21 1.81
C ARG A 167 -12.29 2.83 3.29
N MET A 168 -13.46 2.42 3.82
CA MET A 168 -13.60 2.04 5.23
C MET A 168 -12.66 0.89 5.60
N LYS A 169 -12.60 -0.16 4.76
CA LYS A 169 -11.68 -1.29 4.92
C LYS A 169 -10.22 -0.81 4.97
N LEU A 170 -9.83 0.07 4.05
CA LEU A 170 -8.47 0.63 4.02
C LEU A 170 -8.14 1.51 5.23
N LEU A 171 -9.09 2.31 5.71
CA LEU A 171 -8.94 3.09 6.93
C LEU A 171 -8.82 2.18 8.17
N HIS A 172 -9.56 1.07 8.19
CA HIS A 172 -9.46 0.06 9.23
C HIS A 172 -8.08 -0.59 9.25
N VAL A 173 -7.55 -1.00 8.10
CA VAL A 173 -6.20 -1.57 7.96
C VAL A 173 -5.14 -0.56 8.38
N PHE A 174 -5.23 0.69 7.91
CA PHE A 174 -4.32 1.77 8.30
C PHE A 174 -4.28 1.93 9.83
N LEU A 175 -5.45 2.08 10.46
CA LEU A 175 -5.53 2.36 11.89
C LEU A 175 -5.05 1.16 12.72
N ASN A 176 -5.39 -0.06 12.30
CA ASN A 176 -4.90 -1.28 12.97
C ASN A 176 -3.38 -1.39 12.91
N ARG A 177 -2.75 -1.14 11.75
CA ARG A 177 -1.28 -1.13 11.67
C ARG A 177 -0.65 -0.08 12.57
N VAL A 178 -1.27 1.10 12.72
CA VAL A 178 -0.79 2.16 13.62
C VAL A 178 -0.91 1.77 15.09
N VAL A 179 -2.05 1.22 15.54
CA VAL A 179 -2.23 0.83 16.95
C VAL A 179 -1.45 -0.43 17.33
N ASN A 180 -1.12 -1.28 16.35
CA ASN A 180 -0.29 -2.47 16.57
C ASN A 180 1.22 -2.16 16.56
N HIS A 181 1.60 -0.94 16.19
CA HIS A 181 2.99 -0.53 16.18
C HIS A 181 3.47 -0.17 17.60
N PRO A 182 4.58 -0.76 18.10
CA PRO A 182 5.06 -0.52 19.47
C PRO A 182 5.25 0.96 19.82
N ILE A 183 5.86 1.73 18.91
CA ILE A 183 6.12 3.17 19.11
C ILE A 183 4.92 4.03 18.72
N LEU A 184 4.34 3.88 17.51
CA LEU A 184 3.25 4.77 17.07
C LEU A 184 1.98 4.63 17.91
N SER A 185 1.73 3.46 18.52
CA SER A 185 0.57 3.25 19.39
C SER A 185 0.59 4.09 20.67
N CYS A 186 1.77 4.57 21.06
CA CYS A 186 1.97 5.44 22.22
C CYS A 186 1.91 6.93 21.87
N ASP A 187 1.65 7.29 20.60
CA ASP A 187 1.66 8.68 20.16
C ASP A 187 0.47 9.48 20.73
N LYS A 188 0.77 10.70 21.20
CA LYS A 188 -0.24 11.60 21.75
C LYS A 188 -1.30 12.01 20.72
N ASN A 189 -0.95 12.20 19.44
CA ASN A 189 -1.92 12.58 18.42
C ASN A 189 -2.84 11.41 18.07
N LEU A 190 -2.33 10.17 18.15
CA LEU A 190 -3.17 8.97 18.04
C LEU A 190 -4.16 8.91 19.21
N TYR A 191 -3.71 9.12 20.44
CA TYR A 191 -4.61 9.16 21.60
C TYR A 191 -5.74 10.19 21.41
N ILE A 192 -5.40 11.44 21.07
CA ILE A 192 -6.38 12.50 20.76
C ILE A 192 -7.33 12.07 19.63
N PHE A 193 -6.78 11.43 18.59
CA PHE A 193 -7.58 10.95 17.47
C PHE A 193 -8.60 9.89 17.89
N LEU A 194 -8.27 9.01 18.84
CA LEU A 194 -9.12 7.91 19.29
C LEU A 194 -10.13 8.30 20.39
N THR A 195 -9.80 9.25 21.26
CA THR A 195 -10.61 9.53 22.47
C THR A 195 -11.41 10.84 22.41
N THR A 196 -10.91 11.85 21.68
CA THR A 196 -11.47 13.21 21.75
C THR A 196 -12.80 13.35 21.01
N LYS A 197 -13.76 14.12 21.57
CA LYS A 197 -15.05 14.37 20.91
C LYS A 197 -14.86 15.22 19.63
N PRO A 198 -15.75 15.12 18.62
CA PRO A 198 -15.57 15.80 17.33
C PRO A 198 -15.33 17.32 17.41
N ALA A 199 -16.04 18.02 18.31
CA ALA A 199 -15.90 19.48 18.48
C ALA A 199 -14.52 19.88 19.01
N GLU A 200 -14.00 19.15 19.99
CA GLU A 200 -12.67 19.36 20.59
C GLU A 200 -11.56 18.97 19.61
N PHE A 201 -11.74 17.89 18.85
CA PHE A 201 -10.79 17.44 17.84
C PHE A 201 -10.52 18.52 16.77
N LEU A 202 -11.55 19.31 16.42
CA LEU A 202 -11.40 20.41 15.46
C LEU A 202 -10.44 21.50 15.95
N ILE A 203 -10.33 21.71 17.26
CA ILE A 203 -9.40 22.66 17.87
C ILE A 203 -7.97 22.16 17.67
N HIS A 204 -7.70 20.90 17.98
CA HIS A 204 -6.39 20.27 17.75
C HIS A 204 -5.97 20.29 16.28
N ARG A 205 -6.93 20.14 15.36
CA ARG A 205 -6.70 20.24 13.91
C ARG A 205 -6.39 21.67 13.45
N LYS A 206 -7.07 22.67 14.02
CA LYS A 206 -6.90 24.10 13.71
C LYS A 206 -5.69 24.72 14.39
N ASN A 207 -5.20 24.12 15.47
CA ASN A 207 -3.95 24.50 16.12
C ASN A 207 -2.76 24.08 15.24
N ARG A 208 -2.69 24.68 14.04
CA ARG A 208 -1.53 24.67 13.17
C ARG A 208 -0.44 25.44 13.91
N GLY A 209 0.34 24.73 14.71
CA GLY A 209 1.72 25.15 14.92
C GLY A 209 2.33 25.34 13.54
N ASN A 210 2.73 26.57 13.22
CA ASN A 210 3.54 26.93 12.05
C ASN A 210 4.94 26.31 12.18
N VAL A 211 5.03 24.98 12.24
CA VAL A 211 6.28 24.27 12.48
C VAL A 211 6.80 23.74 11.16
N LEU A 212 7.71 24.52 10.57
CA LEU A 212 8.92 24.09 9.89
C LEU A 212 8.84 23.08 8.72
N VAL A 213 7.89 23.22 7.79
CA VAL A 213 8.02 22.59 6.46
C VAL A 213 9.01 23.34 5.54
N LYS A 214 9.39 24.58 5.88
CA LYS A 214 10.23 25.42 5.01
C LYS A 214 11.74 25.14 5.06
N MET A 215 12.24 24.37 6.03
CA MET A 215 13.68 24.03 6.09
C MET A 215 14.02 22.67 5.46
N THR A 216 13.03 21.79 5.26
CA THR A 216 13.24 20.50 4.59
C THR A 216 13.38 20.65 3.08
N ASP A 217 12.60 21.54 2.44
CA ASP A 217 12.62 21.69 0.98
C ASP A 217 13.96 22.25 0.44
N SER A 218 14.64 23.11 1.20
CA SER A 218 15.97 23.61 0.83
C SER A 218 17.07 22.55 0.96
N LEU A 219 16.99 21.68 1.96
CA LEU A 219 17.90 20.53 2.11
C LEU A 219 17.58 19.43 1.09
N GLN A 220 16.30 19.20 0.76
CA GLN A 220 15.87 18.22 -0.24
C GLN A 220 16.45 18.54 -1.63
N ASN A 221 16.46 19.83 -2.01
CA ASN A 221 17.04 20.28 -3.28
C ASN A 221 18.55 20.07 -3.34
N ILE A 222 19.29 20.35 -2.25
CA ILE A 222 20.76 20.18 -2.21
C ILE A 222 21.13 18.69 -2.09
N ALA A 223 20.37 17.92 -1.32
CA ALA A 223 20.54 16.48 -1.16
C ALA A 223 20.28 15.71 -2.47
N SER A 224 19.46 16.24 -3.39
CA SER A 224 19.19 15.62 -4.70
C SER A 224 20.41 15.64 -5.65
N THR A 225 21.33 16.59 -5.45
CA THR A 225 22.58 16.70 -6.24
C THR A 225 23.75 15.99 -5.56
N TYR A 226 23.67 15.79 -4.24
CA TYR A 226 24.69 15.11 -3.47
C TYR A 226 24.52 13.59 -3.56
N THR A 227 25.54 12.89 -4.06
CA THR A 227 25.55 11.42 -4.04
C THR A 227 26.08 10.94 -2.70
N MET A 228 25.23 10.32 -1.90
CA MET A 228 25.60 9.70 -0.62
C MET A 228 26.81 8.77 -0.81
N LYS A 229 27.82 8.93 0.04
CA LYS A 229 29.06 8.15 -0.04
C LYS A 229 28.97 6.85 0.75
N GLN A 230 28.29 6.85 1.90
CA GLN A 230 28.16 5.66 2.73
C GLN A 230 26.70 5.20 2.79
N ARG A 231 26.32 4.38 1.81
CA ARG A 231 25.07 3.62 1.90
C ARG A 231 25.34 2.30 2.63
N HIS A 232 24.64 2.07 3.73
CA HIS A 232 24.69 0.78 4.39
C HIS A 232 24.09 -0.29 3.47
N PHE A 233 24.85 -1.37 3.27
CA PHE A 233 24.50 -2.48 2.38
C PHE A 233 23.15 -3.13 2.71
N GLU A 234 22.73 -3.13 3.98
CA GLU A 234 21.43 -3.67 4.41
C GLU A 234 20.24 -2.89 3.81
N PHE A 235 20.29 -1.56 3.80
CA PHE A 235 19.18 -0.73 3.31
C PHE A 235 19.11 -0.70 1.78
N GLU A 236 20.26 -0.87 1.13
CA GLU A 236 20.34 -1.02 -0.33
C GLU A 236 19.64 -2.29 -0.80
N GLN A 237 19.96 -3.44 -0.20
CA GLN A 237 19.30 -4.71 -0.52
C GLN A 237 17.79 -4.63 -0.32
N ILE A 238 17.34 -3.98 0.76
CA ILE A 238 15.91 -3.84 1.05
C ILE A 238 15.23 -2.95 0.02
N ARG A 239 15.87 -1.85 -0.41
CA ARG A 239 15.34 -0.99 -1.47
C ARG A 239 15.20 -1.73 -2.80
N ASP A 240 16.22 -2.50 -3.17
CA ASP A 240 16.23 -3.28 -4.41
C ASP A 240 15.15 -4.37 -4.35
N TYR A 241 15.00 -5.03 -3.20
CA TYR A 241 13.91 -5.95 -2.92
C TYR A 241 12.53 -5.28 -3.03
N CYS A 242 12.32 -4.10 -2.43
CA CYS A 242 11.08 -3.35 -2.55
C CYS A 242 10.76 -3.00 -4.01
N THR A 243 11.78 -2.65 -4.80
CA THR A 243 11.61 -2.36 -6.24
C THR A 243 11.15 -3.59 -7.00
N ALA A 244 11.85 -4.72 -6.83
CA ALA A 244 11.46 -5.98 -7.45
C ALA A 244 10.07 -6.45 -7.00
N LEU A 245 9.76 -6.35 -5.70
CA LEU A 245 8.45 -6.72 -5.16
C LEU A 245 7.34 -5.86 -5.77
N SER A 246 7.54 -4.55 -5.88
CA SER A 246 6.57 -3.64 -6.49
C SER A 246 6.31 -3.99 -7.97
N GLU A 247 7.35 -4.32 -8.74
CA GLU A 247 7.22 -4.73 -10.14
C GLU A 247 6.47 -6.06 -10.30
N LYS A 248 6.73 -7.03 -9.40
CA LYS A 248 6.01 -8.31 -9.39
C LYS A 248 4.55 -8.11 -9.04
N LEU A 249 4.24 -7.34 -7.99
CA LEU A 249 2.86 -7.01 -7.62
C LEU A 249 2.14 -6.24 -8.75
N ALA A 250 2.81 -5.32 -9.44
CA ALA A 250 2.22 -4.61 -10.57
C ALA A 250 1.94 -5.56 -11.76
N THR A 251 2.74 -6.61 -11.93
CA THR A 251 2.49 -7.64 -12.93
C THR A 251 1.29 -8.51 -12.54
N VAL A 252 1.16 -8.88 -11.26
CA VAL A 252 -0.03 -9.58 -10.74
C VAL A 252 -1.29 -8.72 -10.93
N ASP A 253 -1.24 -7.42 -10.61
CA ASP A 253 -2.36 -6.49 -10.84
C ASP A 253 -2.81 -6.50 -12.31
N LYS A 254 -1.86 -6.41 -13.25
CA LYS A 254 -2.15 -6.46 -14.70
C LYS A 254 -2.77 -7.78 -15.13
N ILE A 255 -2.26 -8.91 -14.64
CA ILE A 255 -2.79 -10.24 -14.94
C ILE A 255 -4.21 -10.36 -14.38
N ASN A 256 -4.46 -9.94 -13.14
CA ASN A 256 -5.78 -9.95 -12.51
C ASN A 256 -6.78 -9.10 -13.27
N HIS A 257 -6.39 -7.90 -13.74
CA HIS A 257 -7.26 -7.07 -14.58
C HIS A 257 -7.62 -7.76 -15.90
N ARG A 258 -6.66 -8.44 -16.53
CA ARG A 258 -6.92 -9.21 -17.75
C ARG A 258 -7.87 -10.38 -17.49
N ILE A 259 -7.61 -11.17 -16.44
CA ILE A 259 -8.48 -12.29 -16.05
C ILE A 259 -9.89 -11.77 -15.75
N HIS A 260 -10.01 -10.66 -15.03
CA HIS A 260 -11.30 -10.05 -14.73
C HIS A 260 -12.07 -9.68 -16.00
N LYS A 261 -11.39 -9.07 -16.98
CA LYS A 261 -11.99 -8.75 -18.29
C LYS A 261 -12.45 -10.01 -19.02
N GLU A 262 -11.58 -11.02 -19.15
CA GLU A 262 -11.93 -12.29 -19.80
C GLU A 262 -13.12 -12.99 -19.10
N ARG A 263 -13.20 -12.90 -17.77
CA ARG A 263 -14.33 -13.44 -17.00
C ARG A 263 -15.62 -12.64 -17.18
N GLN A 264 -15.52 -11.33 -17.36
CA GLN A 264 -16.66 -10.48 -17.69
C GLN A 264 -17.20 -10.84 -19.08
N ASP A 265 -16.33 -11.04 -20.06
CA ASP A 265 -16.70 -11.49 -21.41
C ASP A 265 -17.36 -12.87 -21.36
N TYR A 266 -16.80 -13.82 -20.60
CA TYR A 266 -17.41 -15.15 -20.42
C TYR A 266 -18.79 -15.11 -19.75
N LEU A 267 -19.01 -14.20 -18.79
CA LEU A 267 -20.33 -14.01 -18.19
C LEU A 267 -21.37 -13.56 -19.22
N LEU A 268 -20.99 -12.69 -20.16
CA LEU A 268 -21.87 -12.28 -21.25
C LEU A 268 -22.25 -13.47 -22.14
N GLU A 269 -21.29 -14.35 -22.45
CA GLU A 269 -21.56 -15.58 -23.21
C GLU A 269 -22.53 -16.51 -22.47
N LEU A 270 -22.37 -16.71 -21.15
CA LEU A 270 -23.30 -17.50 -20.35
C LEU A 270 -24.73 -16.92 -20.37
N HIS A 271 -24.86 -15.60 -20.26
CA HIS A 271 -26.16 -14.92 -20.38
C HIS A 271 -26.80 -15.06 -21.76
N GLN A 272 -26.00 -15.22 -22.82
CA GLN A 272 -26.50 -15.49 -24.17
C GLN A 272 -26.87 -16.96 -24.37
N LEU A 273 -26.14 -17.89 -23.75
CA LEU A 273 -26.39 -19.33 -23.88
C LEU A 273 -27.70 -19.75 -23.20
N HIS A 274 -28.02 -19.20 -22.03
CA HIS A 274 -29.27 -19.52 -21.32
C HIS A 274 -30.53 -19.42 -22.22
N PRO A 275 -30.83 -18.27 -22.87
CA PRO A 275 -32.01 -18.16 -23.71
C PRO A 275 -31.94 -19.04 -24.96
N ILE A 276 -30.75 -19.34 -25.50
CA ILE A 276 -30.60 -20.25 -26.65
C ILE A 276 -31.12 -21.64 -26.29
N PHE A 277 -30.72 -22.20 -25.15
CA PHE A 277 -31.20 -23.52 -24.71
C PHE A 277 -32.69 -23.51 -24.37
N THR A 278 -33.19 -22.43 -23.77
CA THR A 278 -34.63 -22.27 -23.48
C THR A 278 -35.46 -22.21 -24.78
N LEU A 279 -35.01 -21.47 -25.80
CA LEU A 279 -35.68 -21.43 -27.10
C LEU A 279 -35.58 -22.76 -27.83
N TRP A 280 -34.42 -23.42 -27.80
CA TRP A 280 -34.24 -24.72 -28.43
C TRP A 280 -35.18 -25.77 -27.85
N ALA A 281 -35.41 -25.76 -26.53
CA ALA A 281 -36.37 -26.62 -25.87
C ALA A 281 -37.80 -26.47 -26.41
N THR A 282 -38.19 -25.29 -26.92
CA THR A 282 -39.51 -25.09 -27.54
C THR A 282 -39.65 -25.74 -28.92
N SER A 283 -38.52 -25.96 -29.61
CA SER A 283 -38.49 -26.55 -30.94
C SER A 283 -38.37 -28.08 -30.90
N GLU A 284 -37.80 -28.64 -29.83
CA GLU A 284 -37.53 -30.07 -29.65
C GLU A 284 -38.26 -30.61 -28.41
N PRO A 285 -39.57 -30.93 -28.49
CA PRO A 285 -40.39 -31.30 -27.33
C PRO A 285 -39.91 -32.58 -26.63
N GLU A 286 -39.27 -33.50 -27.35
CA GLU A 286 -38.73 -34.75 -26.78
C GLU A 286 -37.49 -34.51 -25.90
N LEU A 287 -36.72 -33.46 -26.19
CA LEU A 287 -35.50 -33.09 -25.45
C LEU A 287 -35.72 -31.89 -24.51
N ALA A 288 -36.94 -31.34 -24.47
CA ALA A 288 -37.23 -30.08 -23.80
C ALA A 288 -36.84 -30.07 -22.32
N SER A 289 -37.11 -31.14 -21.58
CA SER A 289 -36.76 -31.25 -20.15
C SER A 289 -35.24 -31.19 -19.93
N PHE A 290 -34.46 -31.88 -20.76
CA PHE A 290 -32.99 -31.89 -20.70
C PHE A 290 -32.40 -30.53 -21.10
N LEU A 291 -32.91 -29.93 -22.18
CA LEU A 291 -32.48 -28.62 -22.65
C LEU A 291 -32.78 -27.51 -21.63
N LEU A 292 -33.96 -27.54 -20.99
CA LEU A 292 -34.30 -26.62 -19.90
C LEU A 292 -33.44 -26.85 -18.66
N ALA A 293 -33.10 -28.11 -18.34
CA ALA A 293 -32.17 -28.40 -17.25
C ALA A 293 -30.80 -27.77 -17.53
N ILE A 294 -30.24 -27.95 -18.74
CA ILE A 294 -28.98 -27.30 -19.15
C ILE A 294 -29.08 -25.77 -19.03
N ALA A 295 -30.17 -25.17 -19.54
CA ALA A 295 -30.38 -23.72 -19.45
C ALA A 295 -30.32 -23.23 -17.99
N LYS A 296 -30.87 -24.01 -17.05
CA LYS A 296 -30.82 -23.72 -15.61
C LYS A 296 -29.40 -23.80 -15.04
N ALA A 297 -28.60 -24.82 -15.35
CA ALA A 297 -27.21 -24.85 -14.86
C ALA A 297 -26.38 -23.72 -15.44
N ILE A 298 -26.59 -23.36 -16.70
CA ILE A 298 -25.91 -22.21 -17.32
C ILE A 298 -26.26 -20.92 -16.55
N GLU A 299 -27.53 -20.71 -16.22
CA GLU A 299 -27.97 -19.57 -15.39
C GLU A 299 -27.31 -19.58 -14.00
N CYS A 300 -27.30 -20.73 -13.32
CA CYS A 300 -26.64 -20.87 -12.01
C CYS A 300 -25.12 -20.59 -12.09
N ASN A 301 -24.44 -21.06 -13.14
CA ASN A 301 -23.04 -20.75 -13.39
C ASN A 301 -22.82 -19.26 -13.65
N ALA A 302 -23.73 -18.61 -14.38
CA ALA A 302 -23.67 -17.17 -14.63
C ALA A 302 -23.79 -16.38 -13.32
N VAL A 303 -24.73 -16.77 -12.44
CA VAL A 303 -24.87 -16.18 -11.10
C VAL A 303 -23.61 -16.40 -10.26
N ALA A 304 -23.01 -17.60 -10.29
CA ALA A 304 -21.76 -17.89 -9.59
C ALA A 304 -20.58 -17.04 -10.13
N HIS A 305 -20.51 -16.82 -11.44
CA HIS A 305 -19.53 -15.94 -12.07
C HIS A 305 -19.75 -14.47 -11.70
N GLN A 306 -20.99 -14.00 -11.71
CA GLN A 306 -21.33 -12.63 -11.33
C GLN A 306 -20.91 -12.35 -9.88
N LYS A 307 -21.19 -13.26 -8.95
CA LYS A 307 -20.76 -13.13 -7.54
C LYS A 307 -19.25 -13.06 -7.39
N LEU A 308 -18.49 -13.79 -8.22
CA LEU A 308 -17.02 -13.72 -8.21
C LEU A 308 -16.54 -12.34 -8.70
N LEU A 309 -17.18 -11.78 -9.74
CA LEU A 309 -16.85 -10.48 -10.32
C LEU A 309 -17.28 -9.29 -9.44
N GLU A 310 -18.33 -9.40 -8.64
CA GLU A 310 -18.74 -8.32 -7.73
C GLU A 310 -17.78 -8.16 -6.53
N ASN A 311 -16.99 -9.19 -6.23
CA ASN A 311 -16.08 -9.25 -5.07
C ASN A 311 -14.60 -9.10 -5.44
N VAL A 312 -14.27 -8.21 -6.39
CA VAL A 312 -12.87 -7.90 -6.72
C VAL A 312 -12.20 -7.21 -5.55
N THR A 313 -11.10 -7.78 -5.09
CA THR A 313 -10.21 -7.16 -4.12
C THR A 313 -9.07 -6.49 -4.85
N ASN A 314 -8.78 -5.22 -4.52
CA ASN A 314 -7.61 -4.50 -5.05
C ASN A 314 -6.40 -4.63 -4.10
N GLU A 315 -6.28 -5.79 -3.44
CA GLU A 315 -5.31 -6.04 -2.37
C GLU A 315 -3.86 -5.88 -2.86
N GLU A 316 -3.55 -6.24 -4.12
CA GLU A 316 -2.19 -6.04 -4.67
C GLU A 316 -1.84 -4.57 -4.79
N ARG A 317 -2.75 -3.76 -5.33
CA ARG A 317 -2.55 -2.30 -5.51
C ARG A 317 -2.40 -1.57 -4.19
N GLU A 318 -3.16 -2.02 -3.19
CA GLU A 318 -3.05 -1.53 -1.82
C GLU A 318 -1.68 -1.89 -1.21
N TYR A 319 -1.20 -3.11 -1.46
CA TYR A 319 0.10 -3.54 -0.99
C TYR A 319 1.26 -2.84 -1.69
N ILE A 320 1.16 -2.54 -3.00
CA ILE A 320 2.12 -1.68 -3.72
C ILE A 320 2.27 -0.34 -3.02
N SER A 321 1.16 0.28 -2.60
CA SER A 321 1.19 1.54 -1.86
C SER A 321 1.90 1.40 -0.51
N TYR A 322 1.86 0.21 0.10
CA TYR A 322 2.57 -0.06 1.34
C TYR A 322 4.08 -0.23 1.11
N VAL A 323 4.47 -0.94 0.05
CA VAL A 323 5.87 -1.02 -0.40
C VAL A 323 6.44 0.37 -0.68
N ASP A 324 5.66 1.26 -1.29
CA ASP A 324 6.06 2.66 -1.49
C ASP A 324 6.22 3.41 -0.16
N ALA A 325 5.42 3.12 0.87
CA ALA A 325 5.62 3.70 2.19
C ALA A 325 6.96 3.28 2.81
N VAL A 326 7.38 2.02 2.62
CA VAL A 326 8.70 1.51 3.03
C VAL A 326 9.82 2.23 2.29
N ARG A 327 9.70 2.37 0.96
CA ARG A 327 10.65 3.14 0.14
C ARG A 327 10.77 4.59 0.59
N ASN A 328 9.66 5.23 0.93
CA ASN A 328 9.67 6.60 1.45
C ASN A 328 10.39 6.71 2.80
N ALA A 329 10.26 5.72 3.69
CA ALA A 329 11.00 5.69 4.95
C ALA A 329 12.52 5.55 4.71
N LEU A 330 12.93 4.67 3.78
CA LEU A 330 14.32 4.54 3.33
C LEU A 330 14.86 5.86 2.76
N SER A 331 14.09 6.57 1.92
CA SER A 331 14.50 7.86 1.34
C SER A 331 14.65 8.97 2.40
N ARG A 332 13.80 9.00 3.43
CA ARG A 332 13.95 9.96 4.53
C ARG A 332 15.18 9.68 5.38
N ARG A 333 15.44 8.40 5.68
CA ARG A 333 16.68 7.98 6.33
C ARG A 333 17.90 8.40 5.50
N ASP A 334 17.84 8.21 4.18
CA ASP A 334 18.93 8.62 3.29
C ASP A 334 19.14 10.14 3.31
N SER A 335 18.06 10.92 3.41
CA SER A 335 18.14 12.37 3.53
C SER A 335 18.83 12.81 4.83
N MET A 336 18.58 12.10 5.94
CA MET A 336 19.27 12.35 7.23
C MET A 336 20.76 12.01 7.16
N GLN A 337 21.12 10.90 6.50
CA GLN A 337 22.51 10.51 6.27
C GLN A 337 23.24 11.55 5.39
N ILE A 338 22.60 12.05 4.33
CA ILE A 338 23.17 13.11 3.48
C ILE A 338 23.40 14.40 4.27
N GLU A 339 22.44 14.81 5.11
CA GLU A 339 22.58 16.00 5.96
C GLU A 339 23.80 15.88 6.90
N TYR A 340 24.01 14.69 7.48
CA TYR A 340 25.19 14.39 8.29
C TYR A 340 26.49 14.45 7.48
N GLU A 341 26.58 13.73 6.35
CA GLU A 341 27.78 13.69 5.49
C GLU A 341 28.18 15.08 5.00
N MET A 342 27.21 15.88 4.56
CA MET A 342 27.44 17.26 4.12
C MET A 342 28.00 18.13 5.26
N THR A 343 27.46 18.00 6.47
CA THR A 343 27.94 18.78 7.63
C THR A 343 29.35 18.36 8.05
N VAL A 344 29.66 17.05 7.96
CA VAL A 344 31.02 16.52 8.20
C VAL A 344 32.02 17.10 7.18
N GLU A 345 31.66 17.11 5.89
CA GLU A 345 32.51 17.67 4.83
C GLU A 345 32.73 19.17 5.00
N GLU A 346 31.68 19.92 5.36
CA GLU A 346 31.79 21.35 5.62
C GLU A 346 32.70 21.62 6.82
N LEU A 347 32.54 20.87 7.91
CA LEU A 347 33.43 20.92 9.07
C LEU A 347 34.87 20.64 8.67
N ALA A 348 35.13 19.57 7.90
CA ALA A 348 36.47 19.20 7.46
C ALA A 348 37.11 20.30 6.62
N LYS A 349 36.34 20.89 5.70
CA LYS A 349 36.77 22.04 4.89
C LYS A 349 37.14 23.25 5.76
N LYS A 350 36.35 23.54 6.80
CA LYS A 350 36.62 24.66 7.73
C LYS A 350 37.83 24.41 8.62
N ARG A 351 38.06 23.17 9.06
CA ARG A 351 39.30 22.77 9.76
C ARG A 351 40.52 22.95 8.86
N LEU A 352 40.46 22.46 7.63
CA LEU A 352 41.54 22.63 6.66
C LEU A 352 41.84 24.10 6.35
N GLU A 353 40.80 24.93 6.19
CA GLU A 353 40.93 26.38 5.99
C GLU A 353 41.64 27.05 7.18
N LYS A 354 41.32 26.66 8.41
CA LYS A 354 42.00 27.13 9.62
C LYS A 354 43.46 26.68 9.65
N ASP A 355 43.74 25.42 9.34
CA ASP A 355 45.10 24.86 9.35
C ASP A 355 45.99 25.52 8.29
N GLN A 356 45.46 25.81 7.10
CA GLN A 356 46.16 26.55 6.05
C GLN A 356 46.50 27.98 6.50
N LEU A 357 45.56 28.68 7.13
CA LEU A 357 45.84 30.00 7.69
C LEU A 357 46.87 29.92 8.81
N MET A 358 46.79 28.94 9.71
CA MET A 358 47.79 28.75 10.77
C MET A 358 49.18 28.35 10.22
N GLY A 359 49.27 27.58 9.15
CA GLY A 359 50.52 27.13 8.53
C GLY A 359 51.27 28.19 7.72
N LEU A 360 50.59 29.25 7.28
CA LEU A 360 51.21 30.38 6.55
C LEU A 360 52.08 31.30 7.44
N THR A 361 52.27 30.99 8.72
CA THR A 361 53.07 31.80 9.65
C THR A 361 54.59 31.64 9.50
N SER A 362 55.07 30.90 8.50
CA SER A 362 56.51 30.63 8.31
C SER A 362 57.08 31.04 6.96
N GLY A 363 56.36 31.85 6.17
CA GLY A 363 56.81 32.33 4.86
C GLY A 363 56.69 33.85 4.75
N ASN A 364 57.84 34.53 4.74
CA ASN A 364 57.98 35.97 4.53
C ASN A 364 57.33 36.39 3.20
N SER A 365 56.35 37.31 3.19
CA SER A 365 55.98 38.04 1.96
C SER A 365 55.52 39.47 2.26
N SER A 366 56.50 40.37 2.27
CA SER A 366 56.30 41.77 1.95
C SER A 366 55.93 41.89 0.47
N THR A 367 54.65 42.06 0.15
CA THR A 367 54.23 42.62 -1.14
C THR A 367 53.22 43.73 -0.90
N GLN A 368 53.74 44.94 -1.08
CA GLN A 368 53.07 46.21 -1.04
C GLN A 368 52.14 46.32 -2.26
N ASN A 369 50.83 46.29 -2.06
CA ASN A 369 49.85 46.45 -3.12
C ASN A 369 49.27 47.88 -3.09
N TRP A 370 49.73 48.72 -4.01
CA TRP A 370 49.23 50.06 -4.27
C TRP A 370 48.00 49.94 -5.19
N GLY A 371 46.79 50.17 -4.65
CA GLY A 371 45.58 50.31 -5.47
C GLY A 371 44.25 50.05 -4.73
N GLY A 372 43.55 51.14 -4.37
CA GLY A 372 42.08 51.21 -4.32
C GLY A 372 41.31 50.27 -3.37
N SER A 373 41.39 50.52 -2.06
CA SER A 373 40.41 49.99 -1.08
C SER A 373 39.06 50.71 -1.20
N LEU A 374 38.02 50.02 -1.69
CA LEU A 374 36.61 50.35 -1.38
C LEU A 374 35.80 49.13 -0.91
N TRP A 375 36.49 48.06 -0.50
CA TRP A 375 35.90 46.99 0.31
C TRP A 375 36.97 46.60 1.32
N LYS A 376 36.67 46.73 2.62
CA LYS A 376 37.59 46.36 3.69
C LYS A 376 37.79 44.84 3.60
N ALA A 377 38.90 44.40 3.02
CA ALA A 377 39.24 42.99 2.98
C ALA A 377 39.37 42.50 4.43
N GLU A 378 38.63 41.44 4.74
CA GLU A 378 38.63 40.83 6.06
C GLU A 378 40.06 40.46 6.48
N SER A 379 40.47 40.89 7.68
CA SER A 379 41.81 40.59 8.18
C SER A 379 41.96 39.07 8.40
N ARG A 380 43.16 38.54 8.19
CA ARG A 380 43.51 37.15 8.53
C ARG A 380 43.07 36.79 9.95
N ASP A 381 43.26 37.70 10.90
CA ASP A 381 42.92 37.49 12.31
C ASP A 381 41.40 37.45 12.52
N GLU A 382 40.64 38.30 11.80
CA GLU A 382 39.18 38.31 11.81
C GLU A 382 38.62 36.99 11.24
N LYS A 383 39.25 36.48 10.17
CA LYS A 383 38.89 35.19 9.55
C LYS A 383 39.20 34.01 10.47
N LEU A 384 40.34 34.03 11.17
CA LEU A 384 40.71 33.03 12.17
C LEU A 384 39.74 33.05 13.37
N GLU A 385 39.31 34.22 13.81
CA GLU A 385 38.32 34.38 14.87
C GLU A 385 36.96 33.80 14.45
N ARG A 386 36.46 34.12 13.24
CA ARG A 386 35.21 33.54 12.71
C ARG A 386 35.29 32.02 12.57
N LEU A 387 36.41 31.48 12.08
CA LEU A 387 36.63 30.03 12.02
C LEU A 387 36.67 29.42 13.43
N GLY A 388 37.27 30.13 14.39
CA GLY A 388 37.29 29.76 15.80
C GLY A 388 35.90 29.63 16.44
N GLN A 389 34.94 30.44 16.00
CA GLN A 389 33.53 30.36 16.45
C GLN A 389 32.70 29.34 15.65
N THR A 390 32.97 29.22 14.35
CA THR A 390 32.16 28.37 13.44
C THR A 390 32.48 26.90 13.59
N ILE A 391 33.76 26.52 13.75
CA ILE A 391 34.18 25.12 13.85
C ILE A 391 33.56 24.41 15.05
N PRO A 392 33.55 24.96 16.28
CA PRO A 392 32.89 24.31 17.42
C PRO A 392 31.38 24.16 17.23
N ARG A 393 30.73 25.15 16.60
CA ARG A 393 29.28 25.08 16.29
C ARG A 393 28.98 23.96 15.29
N LEU A 394 29.75 23.88 14.20
CA LEU A 394 29.62 22.80 13.22
C LEU A 394 29.95 21.44 13.83
N ALA A 395 30.99 21.34 14.67
CA ALA A 395 31.34 20.10 15.37
C ALA A 395 30.20 19.59 16.26
N LYS A 396 29.58 20.49 17.04
CA LYS A 396 28.39 20.13 17.84
C LYS A 396 27.21 19.71 16.96
N GLN A 397 27.00 20.39 15.82
CA GLN A 397 25.94 20.03 14.88
C GLN A 397 26.20 18.65 14.25
N THR A 398 27.46 18.34 13.90
CA THR A 398 27.87 17.02 13.40
C THR A 398 27.57 15.91 14.40
N GLU A 399 27.92 16.10 15.68
CA GLU A 399 27.63 15.12 16.76
C GLU A 399 26.11 14.88 16.88
N LEU A 400 25.31 15.95 16.94
CA LEU A 400 23.85 15.84 16.99
C LEU A 400 23.27 15.12 15.76
N LEU A 401 23.81 15.38 14.57
CA LEU A 401 23.36 14.72 13.34
C LEU A 401 23.80 13.25 13.30
N GLN A 402 24.97 12.93 13.86
CA GLN A 402 25.44 11.56 14.00
C GLN A 402 24.48 10.74 14.87
N ASP A 403 24.18 11.24 16.08
CA ASP A 403 23.22 10.58 16.99
C ASP A 403 21.86 10.38 16.32
N ARG A 404 21.38 11.41 15.60
CA ARG A 404 20.11 11.34 14.86
C ARG A 404 20.11 10.26 13.78
N VAL A 405 21.21 10.10 13.04
CA VAL A 405 21.37 9.08 12.00
C VAL A 405 21.47 7.68 12.61
N GLU A 406 22.19 7.53 13.73
CA GLU A 406 22.29 6.25 14.43
C GLU A 406 20.93 5.79 14.96
N CYS A 407 20.17 6.67 15.63
CA CYS A 407 18.79 6.39 16.03
C CYS A 407 17.89 6.10 14.83
N ALA A 408 18.02 6.84 13.73
CA ALA A 408 17.26 6.61 12.50
C ALA A 408 17.50 5.20 11.93
N ASN A 409 18.75 4.77 11.89
CA ASN A 409 19.14 3.45 11.40
C ASN A 409 18.54 2.34 12.27
N GLU A 410 18.63 2.45 13.60
CA GLU A 410 18.09 1.43 14.51
C GLU A 410 16.56 1.35 14.45
N ASN A 411 15.88 2.50 14.48
CA ASN A 411 14.42 2.56 14.36
C ASN A 411 13.94 1.93 13.05
N LEU A 412 14.59 2.29 11.92
CA LEU A 412 14.21 1.74 10.62
C LEU A 412 14.52 0.23 10.52
N ARG A 413 15.62 -0.24 11.11
CA ARG A 413 15.95 -1.68 11.14
C ARG A 413 14.88 -2.48 11.88
N SER A 414 14.50 -2.03 13.07
CA SER A 414 13.41 -2.64 13.85
C SER A 414 12.08 -2.63 13.07
N ASP A 415 11.75 -1.50 12.44
CA ASP A 415 10.52 -1.39 11.64
C ASP A 415 10.53 -2.30 10.41
N LEU A 416 11.67 -2.46 9.73
CA LEU A 416 11.83 -3.35 8.59
C LEU A 416 11.70 -4.82 8.98
N GLN A 417 12.20 -5.21 10.16
CA GLN A 417 11.98 -6.55 10.70
C GLN A 417 10.50 -6.81 10.95
N ARG A 418 9.79 -5.87 11.57
CA ARG A 418 8.33 -5.99 11.78
C ARG A 418 7.59 -6.06 10.44
N TRP A 419 7.91 -5.17 9.51
CA TRP A 419 7.30 -5.15 8.17
C TRP A 419 7.53 -6.48 7.43
N ASN A 420 8.71 -7.12 7.59
CA ASN A 420 8.96 -8.41 6.95
C ASN A 420 8.00 -9.51 7.43
N VAL A 421 7.68 -9.53 8.73
CA VAL A 421 6.69 -10.47 9.31
C VAL A 421 5.29 -10.15 8.79
N GLU A 422 4.89 -8.88 8.86
CA GLU A 422 3.58 -8.42 8.37
C GLU A 422 3.42 -8.71 6.88
N LYS A 423 4.46 -8.48 6.07
CA LYS A 423 4.49 -8.78 4.64
C LYS A 423 4.24 -10.24 4.33
N GLN A 424 4.91 -11.15 5.04
CA GLN A 424 4.69 -12.59 4.82
C GLN A 424 3.26 -12.98 5.13
N MET A 425 2.70 -12.47 6.22
CA MET A 425 1.31 -12.71 6.61
C MET A 425 0.32 -12.14 5.60
N ASP A 426 0.51 -10.88 5.19
CA ASP A 426 -0.38 -10.19 4.25
C ASP A 426 -0.39 -10.85 2.87
N LEU A 427 0.78 -11.19 2.32
CA LEU A 427 0.88 -11.87 1.02
C LEU A 427 0.29 -13.28 1.08
N LYS A 428 0.52 -14.01 2.19
CA LYS A 428 -0.10 -15.32 2.41
C LYS A 428 -1.63 -15.21 2.43
N ASN A 429 -2.16 -14.26 3.20
CA ASN A 429 -3.60 -14.06 3.34
C ASN A 429 -4.25 -13.64 2.01
N MET A 430 -3.59 -12.80 1.22
CA MET A 430 -4.03 -12.41 -0.13
C MET A 430 -4.18 -13.64 -1.05
N LEU A 431 -3.16 -14.52 -1.08
CA LEU A 431 -3.19 -15.72 -1.90
C LEU A 431 -4.25 -16.74 -1.42
N ILE A 432 -4.40 -16.93 -0.11
CA ILE A 432 -5.43 -17.80 0.47
C ILE A 432 -6.83 -17.27 0.15
N SER A 433 -7.08 -15.98 0.38
CA SER A 433 -8.34 -15.30 0.05
C SER A 433 -8.71 -15.43 -1.42
N MET A 434 -7.73 -15.33 -2.32
CA MET A 434 -7.91 -15.59 -3.74
C MET A 434 -8.29 -17.05 -4.01
N ALA A 435 -7.54 -18.01 -3.46
CA ALA A 435 -7.80 -19.44 -3.62
C ALA A 435 -9.20 -19.83 -3.11
N ASP A 436 -9.59 -19.38 -1.91
CA ASP A 436 -10.89 -19.68 -1.31
C ASP A 436 -12.05 -19.12 -2.12
N ARG A 437 -11.88 -17.95 -2.75
CA ARG A 437 -12.88 -17.40 -3.68
C ARG A 437 -13.01 -18.25 -4.93
N GLN A 438 -11.89 -18.70 -5.51
CA GLN A 438 -11.92 -19.58 -6.68
C GLN A 438 -12.54 -20.94 -6.36
N ILE A 439 -12.16 -21.55 -5.24
CA ILE A 439 -12.72 -22.83 -4.78
C ILE A 439 -14.24 -22.72 -4.64
N ARG A 440 -14.73 -21.71 -3.90
CA ARG A 440 -16.18 -21.50 -3.72
C ARG A 440 -16.90 -21.28 -5.05
N HIS A 441 -16.30 -20.52 -5.96
CA HIS A 441 -16.85 -20.30 -7.29
C HIS A 441 -16.98 -21.63 -8.07
N TYR A 442 -15.91 -22.41 -8.17
CA TYR A 442 -15.94 -23.68 -8.90
C TYR A 442 -16.85 -24.73 -8.25
N GLN A 443 -16.95 -24.75 -6.91
CA GLN A 443 -17.90 -25.61 -6.19
C GLN A 443 -19.36 -25.27 -6.54
N GLN A 444 -19.70 -23.98 -6.62
CA GLN A 444 -21.04 -23.54 -7.04
C GLN A 444 -21.34 -23.97 -8.47
N CYS A 445 -20.37 -23.80 -9.38
CA CYS A 445 -20.54 -24.22 -10.77
C CYS A 445 -20.71 -25.74 -10.91
N MET A 446 -19.91 -26.51 -10.17
CA MET A 446 -20.01 -27.97 -10.17
C MET A 446 -21.35 -28.46 -9.62
N SER A 447 -21.81 -27.86 -8.51
CA SER A 447 -23.10 -28.21 -7.89
C SER A 447 -24.26 -28.00 -8.85
N ALA A 448 -24.22 -26.92 -9.66
CA ALA A 448 -25.25 -26.66 -10.67
C ALA A 448 -25.34 -27.78 -11.73
N TRP A 449 -24.21 -28.35 -12.14
CA TRP A 449 -24.18 -29.47 -13.09
C TRP A 449 -24.57 -30.80 -12.43
N GLU A 450 -24.19 -31.03 -11.18
CA GLU A 450 -24.56 -32.25 -10.44
C GLU A 450 -26.07 -32.35 -10.17
N GLU A 451 -26.74 -31.23 -9.91
CA GLU A 451 -28.21 -31.17 -9.81
C GLU A 451 -28.90 -31.64 -11.11
N ILE A 452 -28.35 -31.31 -12.28
CA ILE A 452 -28.87 -31.81 -13.56
C ILE A 452 -28.66 -33.33 -13.66
N LEU A 453 -27.44 -33.80 -13.43
CA LEU A 453 -27.11 -35.23 -13.59
C LEU A 453 -27.94 -36.12 -12.66
N THR A 454 -28.25 -35.64 -11.47
CA THR A 454 -29.14 -36.35 -10.52
C THR A 454 -30.59 -36.32 -10.97
N GLY A 455 -31.10 -35.18 -11.44
CA GLY A 455 -32.44 -35.08 -12.03
C GLY A 455 -32.66 -36.03 -13.21
N LEU A 456 -31.67 -36.13 -14.11
CA LEU A 456 -31.76 -36.99 -15.30
C LEU A 456 -31.72 -38.49 -15.00
N LYS A 457 -31.07 -38.88 -13.90
CA LYS A 457 -31.08 -40.27 -13.43
C LYS A 457 -32.43 -40.66 -12.83
N LEU A 458 -33.14 -39.71 -12.21
CA LEU A 458 -34.47 -39.92 -11.63
C LEU A 458 -35.57 -40.02 -12.70
N ASP A 459 -35.43 -39.30 -13.81
CA ASP A 459 -36.38 -39.34 -14.94
C ASP A 459 -36.22 -40.58 -15.85
N GLY A 460 -35.34 -41.54 -15.49
CA GLY A 460 -35.19 -42.81 -16.21
C GLY A 460 -34.53 -42.73 -17.59
N ILE A 461 -34.00 -41.56 -17.97
CA ILE A 461 -33.31 -41.33 -19.25
C ILE A 461 -31.85 -41.86 -19.19
N GLY A 462 -31.30 -42.05 -17.98
CA GLY A 462 -29.95 -42.59 -17.75
C GLY A 462 -29.92 -44.06 -17.34
N SER A 463 -30.16 -44.98 -18.28
CA SER A 463 -29.78 -46.39 -18.10
C SER A 463 -28.25 -46.53 -18.19
N GLU A 464 -27.64 -46.94 -17.07
CA GLU A 464 -26.27 -47.48 -16.95
C GLU A 464 -25.15 -46.75 -17.72
N VAL A 465 -24.63 -45.65 -17.13
CA VAL A 465 -23.22 -45.28 -17.34
C VAL A 465 -22.53 -45.30 -16.00
N SER A 466 -21.61 -46.26 -15.84
CA SER A 466 -20.71 -46.41 -14.71
C SER A 466 -19.87 -45.13 -14.52
N VAL A 467 -20.37 -44.21 -13.69
CA VAL A 467 -19.56 -43.11 -13.18
C VAL A 467 -18.55 -43.72 -12.22
N GLY A 468 -17.26 -43.65 -12.58
CA GLY A 468 -16.16 -44.09 -11.73
C GLY A 468 -16.18 -43.40 -10.36
N PRO A 469 -15.41 -43.92 -9.38
CA PRO A 469 -15.52 -43.47 -8.00
C PRO A 469 -15.23 -41.97 -7.89
N PRO A 470 -15.92 -41.25 -6.97
CA PRO A 470 -15.72 -39.83 -6.78
C PRO A 470 -14.25 -39.55 -6.43
N ILE A 471 -13.67 -38.56 -7.12
CA ILE A 471 -12.33 -38.07 -6.83
C ILE A 471 -12.37 -37.46 -5.43
N LYS A 472 -11.75 -38.15 -4.47
CA LYS A 472 -11.56 -37.62 -3.12
C LYS A 472 -10.58 -36.45 -3.21
N ILE A 473 -11.09 -35.24 -2.99
CA ILE A 473 -10.25 -34.06 -2.75
C ILE A 473 -9.72 -34.20 -1.31
N PRO A 474 -8.39 -34.22 -1.09
CA PRO A 474 -7.85 -34.22 0.27
C PRO A 474 -8.22 -32.90 0.96
N VAL A 475 -8.70 -33.05 2.20
CA VAL A 475 -9.02 -31.96 3.15
C VAL A 475 -7.77 -31.18 3.51
#